data_AF-A0A954GTV4-F1
#
_entry.id   AF-A0A954GTV4-F1
#
_cell.length_a   1.000
_cell.length_b   1.000
_cell.length_c   1.000
_cell.angle_alpha   90.00
_cell.angle_beta   90.00
_cell.angle_gamma   90.00
#
_symmetry.space_group_name_H-M   'P 1'
#
loop_
_entity.id
_entity.type
_entity.pdbx_description
1 polymer ?
#
loop_
_entity_poly.entity_id
_entity_poly.type
_entity_poly.pdbx_seq_one_letter_code
_entity_poly.pdbx_strand_id
1 'polypeptide(L)'
;EEALRTESDDDKNALQFELPTGVTLREALDFSIDEQPLQLDYVVRFDMLDLTTRTQAEEVLETVVYELRDLPKEAVEEWWNMANLIQSHVDGWLDDGTGDGSLSSFPGGVSISQTQRRHREILELLIRLREFNTGPPLNITVADGPVPERRGERLPPGERRIQAALDGPPPENIERVSNLREFSSMLRDSYEFPVKFDELALRSEGVSPTTEFRVRKLNSLRNMLRYANTRLEWDEVVIYVDESTLKISTRERANDDLSTKFYDMDGLAAGIRSDDIFISDMVLNISDESWLDNGTGSGVVTIFPGCLVISCNATSHENVHDLFEQLREFSAQQGYPEPAFPALPEFDYSGQPMNCF
;
A
#
# COMPACT_ATOMS: atom_id res chain seq x y z
N GLU A 1 29.40 39.15 -46.72
CA GLU A 1 29.12 39.52 -45.32
C GLU A 1 27.70 39.06 -44.95
N GLU A 2 27.39 37.79 -45.22
CA GLU A 2 26.07 37.22 -44.92
C GLU A 2 26.32 35.77 -44.55
N ALA A 3 26.66 35.57 -43.28
CA ALA A 3 26.99 34.28 -42.71
C ALA A 3 25.69 33.60 -42.29
N LEU A 4 25.49 32.37 -42.80
CA LEU A 4 24.47 31.45 -42.35
C LEU A 4 24.56 31.25 -40.83
N ARG A 5 23.60 31.80 -40.10
CA ARG A 5 23.22 31.29 -38.78
C ARG A 5 22.10 30.28 -39.01
N THR A 6 22.48 29.01 -39.14
CA THR A 6 21.56 27.90 -38.89
C THR A 6 21.43 27.78 -37.38
N GLU A 7 20.39 28.40 -36.81
CA GLU A 7 19.92 28.06 -35.47
C GLU A 7 19.52 26.58 -35.52
N SER A 8 20.26 25.75 -34.79
CA SER A 8 19.95 24.33 -34.61
C SER A 8 18.64 24.27 -33.81
N ASP A 9 17.60 23.70 -34.42
CA ASP A 9 16.30 23.42 -33.82
C ASP A 9 16.36 22.26 -32.80
N ASP A 10 17.56 21.73 -32.48
CA ASP A 10 17.74 20.57 -31.58
C ASP A 10 17.49 20.91 -30.09
N ASP A 11 17.47 22.19 -29.71
CA ASP A 11 17.23 22.62 -28.32
C ASP A 11 15.74 22.62 -27.91
N LYS A 12 14.80 22.38 -28.85
CA LYS A 12 13.34 22.44 -28.54
C LYS A 12 12.76 21.18 -27.91
N ASN A 13 13.53 20.09 -27.82
CA ASN A 13 13.08 18.83 -27.21
C ASN A 13 13.76 18.51 -25.87
N ALA A 14 14.40 19.50 -25.23
CA ALA A 14 14.87 19.31 -23.87
C ALA A 14 13.68 19.10 -22.93
N LEU A 15 13.51 17.87 -22.44
CA LEU A 15 12.55 17.55 -21.39
C LEU A 15 12.94 18.32 -20.12
N GLN A 16 12.16 19.35 -19.78
CA GLN A 16 12.32 20.08 -18.52
C GLN A 16 11.44 19.42 -17.45
N PHE A 17 12.06 19.00 -16.36
CA PHE A 17 11.37 18.44 -15.20
C PHE A 17 11.41 19.46 -14.06
N GLU A 18 10.25 19.91 -13.60
CA GLU A 18 10.14 20.65 -12.34
C GLU A 18 10.10 19.64 -11.19
N LEU A 19 11.23 19.48 -10.50
CA LEU A 19 11.31 18.56 -9.37
C LEU A 19 10.74 19.21 -8.09
N PRO A 20 9.91 18.50 -7.31
CA PRO A 20 9.50 18.97 -5.99
C PRO A 20 10.71 19.23 -5.09
N THR A 21 10.67 20.27 -4.27
CA THR A 21 11.75 20.50 -3.29
C THR A 21 11.65 19.49 -2.15
N GLY A 22 12.76 18.80 -1.84
CA GLY A 22 12.86 17.89 -0.71
C GLY A 22 12.70 16.40 -1.03
N VAL A 23 12.49 16.04 -2.30
CA VAL A 23 12.54 14.64 -2.74
C VAL A 23 13.97 14.24 -3.12
N THR A 24 14.28 12.96 -2.92
CA THR A 24 15.52 12.35 -3.41
C THR A 24 15.52 12.29 -4.93
N LEU A 25 16.71 12.24 -5.55
CA LEU A 25 16.84 12.05 -7.01
C LEU A 25 16.11 10.78 -7.48
N ARG A 26 16.07 9.74 -6.64
CA ARG A 26 15.37 8.49 -6.92
C ARG A 26 13.87 8.71 -7.05
N GLU A 27 13.23 9.29 -6.05
CA GLU A 27 11.80 9.62 -6.07
C GLU A 27 11.45 10.54 -7.24
N ALA A 28 12.32 11.52 -7.53
CA ALA A 28 12.20 12.39 -8.69
C ALA A 28 12.21 11.61 -10.01
N LEU A 29 13.10 10.62 -10.16
CA LEU A 29 13.19 9.77 -11.35
C LEU A 29 12.00 8.83 -11.45
N ASP A 30 11.65 8.12 -10.39
CA ASP A 30 10.50 7.19 -10.38
C ASP A 30 9.21 7.96 -10.76
N PHE A 31 9.00 9.15 -10.17
CA PHE A 31 7.88 10.02 -10.53
C PHE A 31 7.91 10.47 -12.00
N SER A 32 9.06 10.97 -12.47
CA SER A 32 9.18 11.50 -13.83
C SER A 32 9.02 10.42 -14.89
N ILE A 33 9.46 9.20 -14.59
CA ILE A 33 9.45 8.06 -15.52
C ILE A 33 8.05 7.44 -15.58
N ASP A 34 7.38 7.26 -14.45
CA ASP A 34 6.06 6.64 -14.41
C ASP A 34 4.96 7.55 -14.99
N GLU A 35 5.15 8.87 -15.03
CA GLU A 35 4.19 9.81 -15.61
C GLU A 35 4.34 10.02 -17.12
N GLN A 36 5.41 9.53 -17.75
CA GLN A 36 5.69 9.76 -19.17
C GLN A 36 5.13 8.62 -20.05
N PRO A 37 4.54 8.93 -21.22
CA PRO A 37 4.08 7.91 -22.17
C PRO A 37 5.23 7.12 -22.83
N LEU A 38 6.48 7.50 -22.56
CA LEU A 38 7.67 6.99 -23.24
C LEU A 38 8.10 5.59 -22.75
N GLN A 39 7.43 5.02 -21.73
CA GLN A 39 7.76 3.71 -21.16
C GLN A 39 9.25 3.54 -20.89
N LEU A 40 9.86 4.57 -20.29
CA LEU A 40 11.27 4.53 -19.91
C LEU A 40 11.42 3.85 -18.55
N ASP A 41 12.65 3.48 -18.22
CA ASP A 41 13.09 3.11 -16.87
C ASP A 41 14.57 3.49 -16.73
N TYR A 42 15.14 3.28 -15.55
CA TYR A 42 16.56 3.47 -15.32
C TYR A 42 17.20 2.26 -14.65
N VAL A 43 18.44 2.02 -15.06
CA VAL A 43 19.30 0.97 -14.50
C VAL A 43 20.58 1.63 -14.00
N VAL A 44 20.98 1.33 -12.78
CA VAL A 44 22.27 1.78 -12.22
C VAL A 44 23.27 0.63 -12.34
N ARG A 45 24.29 0.80 -13.19
CA ARG A 45 25.36 -0.20 -13.40
C ARG A 45 26.68 0.50 -13.65
N PHE A 46 27.76 -0.07 -13.12
CA PHE A 46 29.12 0.46 -13.31
C PHE A 46 29.24 1.96 -12.97
N ASP A 47 28.59 2.39 -11.87
CA ASP A 47 28.52 3.79 -11.45
C ASP A 47 27.89 4.75 -12.49
N MET A 48 27.13 4.22 -13.45
CA MET A 48 26.38 4.96 -14.46
C MET A 48 24.87 4.76 -14.26
N LEU A 49 24.11 5.85 -14.41
CA LEU A 49 22.65 5.83 -14.50
C LEU A 49 22.26 5.75 -15.96
N ASP A 50 21.88 4.57 -16.43
CA ASP A 50 21.42 4.33 -17.79
C ASP A 50 19.90 4.53 -17.86
N LEU A 51 19.48 5.60 -18.52
CA LEU A 51 18.07 5.77 -18.91
C LEU A 51 17.82 4.91 -20.14
N THR A 52 16.92 3.95 -20.02
CA THR A 52 16.62 2.97 -21.07
C THR A 52 15.11 2.75 -21.19
N THR A 53 14.68 1.92 -22.13
CA THR A 53 13.27 1.53 -22.23
C THR A 53 12.93 0.51 -21.15
N ARG A 54 11.68 0.47 -20.69
CA ARG A 54 11.21 -0.49 -19.69
C ARG A 54 11.52 -1.94 -20.11
N THR A 55 11.29 -2.29 -21.38
CA THR A 55 11.65 -3.60 -21.92
C THR A 55 13.13 -3.93 -21.78
N GLN A 56 14.03 -2.99 -22.06
CA GLN A 56 15.47 -3.23 -21.88
C GLN A 56 15.86 -3.29 -20.41
N ALA A 57 15.20 -2.53 -19.52
CA ALA A 57 15.43 -2.62 -18.09
C ALA A 57 14.89 -3.94 -17.50
N GLU A 58 13.84 -4.52 -18.07
CA GLU A 58 13.26 -5.80 -17.65
C GLU A 58 14.19 -6.99 -17.96
N GLU A 59 14.98 -6.91 -19.04
CA GLU A 59 16.02 -7.91 -19.37
C GLU A 59 17.20 -7.91 -18.37
N VAL A 60 17.24 -6.96 -17.45
CA VAL A 60 18.34 -6.72 -16.52
C VAL A 60 18.07 -7.38 -15.18
N LEU A 61 18.48 -8.64 -15.12
CA LEU A 61 18.61 -9.46 -13.92
C LEU A 61 19.63 -8.90 -12.91
N GLU A 62 19.24 -8.59 -11.67
CA GLU A 62 20.18 -8.47 -10.55
C GLU A 62 19.83 -9.47 -9.47
N THR A 63 20.83 -10.10 -8.84
CA THR A 63 20.62 -10.96 -7.67
C THR A 63 21.05 -10.24 -6.42
N VAL A 64 20.09 -9.93 -5.56
CA VAL A 64 20.30 -9.26 -4.27
C VAL A 64 19.98 -10.22 -3.13
N VAL A 65 20.84 -10.20 -2.12
CA VAL A 65 20.64 -10.95 -0.88
C VAL A 65 20.11 -10.00 0.18
N TYR A 66 18.92 -10.28 0.70
CA TYR A 66 18.31 -9.54 1.79
C TYR A 66 18.44 -10.34 3.09
N GLU A 67 19.06 -9.73 4.11
CA GLU A 67 19.10 -10.29 5.46
C GLU A 67 17.79 -10.02 6.18
N LEU A 68 17.22 -11.06 6.79
CA LEU A 68 15.94 -11.00 7.51
C LEU A 68 16.09 -11.32 9.01
N ARG A 69 17.33 -11.38 9.53
CA ARG A 69 17.58 -11.77 10.93
C ARG A 69 17.07 -10.75 11.95
N ASP A 70 16.80 -9.54 11.50
CA ASP A 70 16.24 -8.44 12.26
C ASP A 70 14.70 -8.42 12.26
N LEU A 71 14.07 -9.31 11.50
CA LEU A 71 12.63 -9.58 11.56
C LEU A 71 12.32 -10.65 12.63
N PRO A 72 11.07 -10.71 13.13
CA PRO A 72 10.67 -11.73 14.11
C PRO A 72 10.92 -13.15 13.59
N LYS A 73 11.39 -14.05 14.46
CA LYS A 73 11.70 -15.42 14.06
C LYS A 73 10.48 -16.15 13.55
N GLU A 74 9.32 -15.90 14.14
CA GLU A 74 8.05 -16.49 13.78
C GLU A 74 7.69 -16.19 12.32
N ALA A 75 7.99 -14.97 11.86
CA ALA A 75 7.77 -14.57 10.46
C ALA A 75 8.81 -15.14 9.49
N VAL A 76 10.01 -15.49 9.98
CA VAL A 76 11.13 -15.96 9.15
C VAL A 76 11.21 -17.50 9.11
N GLU A 77 10.77 -18.18 10.17
CA GLU A 77 10.75 -19.64 10.28
C GLU A 77 9.71 -20.24 9.33
N GLU A 78 8.57 -19.58 9.15
CA GLU A 78 7.60 -19.91 8.11
C GLU A 78 8.00 -19.27 6.78
N TRP A 79 9.12 -19.72 6.21
CA TRP A 79 9.67 -19.21 4.96
C TRP A 79 8.61 -18.99 3.86
N TRP A 80 7.68 -19.93 3.72
CA TRP A 80 6.59 -19.85 2.76
C TRP A 80 5.78 -18.55 2.88
N ASN A 81 5.56 -18.05 4.09
CA ASN A 81 4.82 -16.80 4.30
C ASN A 81 5.58 -15.58 3.80
N MET A 82 6.88 -15.50 4.07
CA MET A 82 7.71 -14.41 3.57
C MET A 82 7.87 -14.46 2.05
N ALA A 83 8.06 -15.66 1.49
CA ALA A 83 8.10 -15.87 0.05
C ALA A 83 6.80 -15.41 -0.61
N ASN A 84 5.64 -15.86 -0.09
CA ASN A 84 4.32 -15.49 -0.60
C ASN A 84 4.06 -13.99 -0.45
N LEU A 85 4.46 -13.37 0.66
CA LEU A 85 4.31 -11.93 0.86
C LEU A 85 5.13 -11.14 -0.16
N ILE A 86 6.40 -11.51 -0.38
CA ILE A 86 7.25 -10.86 -1.39
C ILE A 86 6.69 -11.10 -2.80
N GLN A 87 6.24 -12.31 -3.09
CA GLN A 87 5.69 -12.69 -4.40
C GLN A 87 4.36 -12.02 -4.72
N SER A 88 3.57 -11.67 -3.71
CA SER A 88 2.29 -10.96 -3.88
C SER A 88 2.41 -9.45 -3.79
N HIS A 89 3.51 -8.94 -3.25
CA HIS A 89 3.80 -7.51 -3.25
C HIS A 89 4.38 -7.03 -4.58
N VAL A 90 5.01 -7.93 -5.33
CA VAL A 90 5.75 -7.63 -6.55
C VAL A 90 5.28 -8.56 -7.64
N ASP A 91 4.83 -8.05 -8.79
CA ASP A 91 4.49 -8.93 -9.92
C ASP A 91 5.73 -9.37 -10.72
N GLY A 92 5.53 -10.31 -11.64
CA GLY A 92 6.59 -10.78 -12.55
C GLY A 92 7.32 -12.03 -12.05
N TRP A 93 6.75 -12.73 -11.07
CA TRP A 93 7.11 -14.11 -10.77
C TRP A 93 6.32 -15.02 -11.72
N LEU A 94 6.96 -16.00 -12.35
CA LEU A 94 6.23 -17.06 -13.05
C LEU A 94 6.25 -18.33 -12.20
N ASP A 95 5.06 -18.89 -11.97
CA ASP A 95 4.84 -20.12 -11.20
C ASP A 95 5.49 -21.36 -11.85
N ASP A 96 5.88 -21.28 -13.12
CA ASP A 96 6.50 -22.38 -13.87
C ASP A 96 8.02 -22.22 -14.09
N GLY A 97 8.63 -21.17 -13.54
CA GLY A 97 10.07 -20.88 -13.68
C GLY A 97 10.47 -20.35 -15.06
N THR A 98 9.54 -19.90 -15.89
CA THR A 98 9.86 -19.21 -17.16
C THR A 98 9.97 -17.70 -17.03
N GLY A 99 9.76 -17.17 -15.82
CA GLY A 99 9.82 -15.74 -15.52
C GLY A 99 11.24 -15.33 -15.25
N ASP A 100 11.55 -14.07 -15.52
CA ASP A 100 12.91 -13.56 -15.34
C ASP A 100 13.29 -13.50 -13.83
N GLY A 101 12.28 -13.53 -12.94
CA GLY A 101 12.43 -13.55 -11.50
C GLY A 101 12.72 -14.91 -10.86
N SER A 102 13.60 -14.96 -9.85
CA SER A 102 13.71 -16.12 -8.95
C SER A 102 13.88 -15.71 -7.49
N LEU A 103 13.36 -16.53 -6.57
CA LEU A 103 13.41 -16.29 -5.13
C LEU A 103 13.83 -17.59 -4.43
N SER A 104 14.84 -17.49 -3.58
CA SER A 104 15.40 -18.61 -2.84
C SER A 104 15.69 -18.18 -1.41
N SER A 105 15.36 -19.01 -0.44
CA SER A 105 15.72 -18.77 0.96
C SER A 105 16.97 -19.49 1.39
N PHE A 106 17.55 -18.94 2.44
CA PHE A 106 18.55 -19.60 3.26
C PHE A 106 18.33 -19.17 4.73
N PRO A 107 18.94 -19.85 5.71
CA PRO A 107 18.78 -19.49 7.11
C PRO A 107 19.12 -18.01 7.40
N GLY A 108 18.09 -17.23 7.76
CA GLY A 108 18.22 -15.82 8.12
C GLY A 108 18.20 -14.82 6.95
N GLY A 109 17.83 -15.24 5.74
CA GLY A 109 17.73 -14.31 4.61
C GLY A 109 17.15 -14.91 3.34
N VAL A 110 17.06 -14.06 2.32
CA VAL A 110 16.52 -14.41 1.00
C VAL A 110 17.45 -13.91 -0.09
N SER A 111 17.66 -14.74 -1.12
CA SER A 111 18.33 -14.37 -2.35
C SER A 111 17.26 -14.22 -3.42
N ILE A 112 17.17 -13.03 -4.00
CA ILE A 112 16.17 -12.70 -5.00
C ILE A 112 16.89 -12.24 -6.26
N SER A 113 16.54 -12.83 -7.40
CA SER A 113 16.94 -12.34 -8.72
C SER A 113 15.75 -11.65 -9.36
N GLN A 114 15.79 -10.33 -9.51
CA GLN A 114 14.71 -9.52 -10.06
C GLN A 114 15.25 -8.26 -10.75
N THR A 115 14.37 -7.51 -11.42
CA THR A 115 14.76 -6.21 -12.00
C THR A 115 15.06 -5.19 -10.91
N GLN A 116 15.86 -4.17 -11.20
CA GLN A 116 16.19 -3.13 -10.22
C GLN A 116 14.98 -2.37 -9.72
N ARG A 117 13.93 -2.24 -10.53
CA ARG A 117 12.65 -1.64 -10.12
C ARG A 117 11.99 -2.48 -9.03
N ARG A 118 11.83 -3.77 -9.27
CA ARG A 118 11.26 -4.71 -8.30
C ARG A 118 12.09 -4.79 -7.02
N HIS A 119 13.42 -4.74 -7.10
CA HIS A 119 14.27 -4.69 -5.91
C HIS A 119 14.03 -3.46 -5.02
N ARG A 120 13.61 -2.32 -5.59
CA ARG A 120 13.21 -1.13 -4.81
C ARG A 120 11.93 -1.39 -4.03
N GLU A 121 10.92 -1.93 -4.70
CA GLU A 121 9.62 -2.31 -4.08
C GLU A 121 9.83 -3.32 -2.94
N ILE A 122 10.64 -4.36 -3.14
CA ILE A 122 10.99 -5.34 -2.10
C ILE A 122 11.70 -4.66 -0.93
N LEU A 123 12.65 -3.76 -1.19
CA LEU A 123 13.37 -3.06 -0.14
C LEU A 123 12.44 -2.18 0.70
N GLU A 124 11.51 -1.48 0.06
CA GLU A 124 10.51 -0.66 0.75
C GLU A 124 9.59 -1.51 1.63
N LEU A 125 9.10 -2.64 1.12
CA LEU A 125 8.33 -3.61 1.91
C LEU A 125 9.12 -4.06 3.16
N LEU A 126 10.38 -4.45 2.98
CA LEU A 126 11.23 -4.91 4.08
C LEU A 126 11.55 -3.78 5.09
N ILE A 127 11.70 -2.53 4.64
CA ILE A 127 11.84 -1.37 5.52
C ILE A 127 10.57 -1.20 6.36
N ARG A 128 9.38 -1.24 5.74
CA ARG A 128 8.09 -1.13 6.46
C ARG A 128 7.94 -2.23 7.52
N LEU A 129 8.29 -3.47 7.17
CA LEU A 129 8.28 -4.60 8.12
C LEU A 129 9.22 -4.36 9.31
N ARG A 130 10.41 -3.81 9.07
CA ARG A 130 11.38 -3.47 10.12
C ARG A 130 10.93 -2.31 10.99
N GLU A 131 10.35 -1.26 10.41
CA GLU A 131 9.80 -0.12 11.16
C GLU A 131 8.68 -0.58 12.09
N PHE A 132 7.85 -1.52 11.64
CA PHE A 132 6.82 -2.12 12.47
C PHE A 132 7.42 -2.96 13.61
N ASN A 133 8.49 -3.72 13.34
CA ASN A 133 9.15 -4.57 14.33
C ASN A 133 9.98 -3.80 15.37
N THR A 134 10.71 -2.76 14.95
CA THR A 134 11.67 -2.02 15.79
C THR A 134 11.04 -0.94 16.66
N GLY A 135 9.74 -0.69 16.53
CA GLY A 135 9.03 0.18 17.48
C GLY A 135 9.26 -0.31 18.92
N PRO A 136 9.58 0.57 19.88
CA PRO A 136 9.96 0.16 21.22
C PRO A 136 8.85 -0.71 21.85
N PRO A 137 9.18 -1.79 22.59
CA PRO A 137 8.25 -2.34 23.55
C PRO A 137 7.99 -1.24 24.56
N LEU A 138 6.76 -0.76 24.63
CA LEU A 138 6.36 0.25 25.60
C LEU A 138 6.46 -0.36 27.00
N ASN A 139 7.63 -0.27 27.61
CA ASN A 139 7.75 -0.22 29.07
C ASN A 139 7.18 1.13 29.54
N ILE A 140 5.87 1.31 29.39
CA ILE A 140 5.14 2.37 30.08
C ILE A 140 4.84 1.82 31.47
N THR A 141 5.71 2.12 32.43
CA THR A 141 5.25 2.36 33.79
C THR A 141 4.25 3.51 33.72
N VAL A 142 2.97 3.19 33.84
CA VAL A 142 1.84 4.12 33.80
C VAL A 142 2.00 5.14 34.94
N ALA A 143 2.44 6.34 34.59
CA ALA A 143 2.40 7.52 35.44
C ALA A 143 1.63 8.60 34.68
N ASP A 144 0.30 8.62 34.85
CA ASP A 144 -0.67 9.72 34.61
C ASP A 144 -0.44 10.71 33.44
N GLY A 145 0.25 10.29 32.38
CA GLY A 145 0.48 11.08 31.18
C GLY A 145 -0.64 10.91 30.15
N PRO A 146 -0.83 11.87 29.23
CA PRO A 146 -1.79 11.73 28.13
C PRO A 146 -1.47 10.44 27.35
N VAL A 147 -2.52 9.64 27.12
CA VAL A 147 -2.46 8.37 26.39
C VAL A 147 -1.65 8.58 25.11
N PRO A 148 -0.51 7.87 24.91
CA PRO A 148 0.22 7.99 23.66
C PRO A 148 -0.70 7.61 22.51
N GLU A 149 -0.66 8.37 21.42
CA GLU A 149 -1.38 8.03 20.19
C GLU A 149 -1.10 6.56 19.86
N ARG A 150 -2.17 5.76 19.83
CA ARG A 150 -2.10 4.31 19.65
C ARG A 150 -1.35 3.99 18.35
N ARG A 151 -0.67 2.84 18.30
CA ARG A 151 0.03 2.26 17.13
C ARG A 151 -0.88 1.98 15.91
N GLY A 152 -2.10 2.51 15.91
CA GLY A 152 -3.07 2.37 14.84
C GLY A 152 -2.47 2.79 13.51
N GLU A 153 -2.69 1.93 12.51
CA GLU A 153 -2.48 2.11 11.08
C GLU A 153 -1.74 3.42 10.75
N ARG A 154 -0.41 3.34 10.67
CA ARG A 154 0.39 4.43 10.11
C ARG A 154 0.20 4.46 8.60
N LEU A 155 -1.04 4.71 8.18
CA LEU A 155 -1.35 5.20 6.86
C LEU A 155 -0.44 6.43 6.62
N PRO A 156 0.19 6.55 5.44
CA PRO A 156 0.94 7.73 5.07
C PRO A 156 0.15 9.01 5.38
N PRO A 157 0.81 10.13 5.76
CA PRO A 157 0.09 11.36 6.10
C PRO A 157 -0.89 11.83 5.01
N GLY A 158 -0.56 11.62 3.73
CA GLY A 158 -1.47 11.92 2.62
C GLY A 158 -2.68 11.00 2.59
N GLU A 159 -2.50 9.69 2.76
CA GLU A 159 -3.61 8.73 2.84
C GLU A 159 -4.57 9.09 3.98
N ARG A 160 -4.06 9.40 5.17
CA ARG A 160 -4.88 9.81 6.32
C ARG A 160 -5.72 11.04 6.04
N ARG A 161 -5.13 12.03 5.35
CA ARG A 161 -5.86 13.23 4.94
C ARG A 161 -7.00 12.88 3.98
N ILE A 162 -6.75 11.99 3.02
CA ILE A 162 -7.79 11.55 2.07
C ILE A 162 -8.87 10.77 2.81
N GLN A 163 -8.52 9.80 3.66
CA GLN A 163 -9.48 9.04 4.46
C GLN A 163 -10.36 9.94 5.34
N ALA A 164 -9.76 10.90 6.04
CA ALA A 164 -10.52 11.86 6.84
C ALA A 164 -11.45 12.74 5.98
N ALA A 165 -11.03 13.11 4.76
CA ALA A 165 -11.89 13.83 3.83
C ALA A 165 -13.03 12.95 3.28
N LEU A 166 -12.75 11.67 3.04
CA LEU A 166 -13.75 10.67 2.64
C LEU A 166 -14.81 10.49 3.73
N ASP A 167 -14.42 10.45 5.00
CA ASP A 167 -15.37 10.34 6.11
C ASP A 167 -16.13 11.65 6.40
N GLY A 168 -15.58 12.77 5.92
CA GLY A 168 -16.20 14.08 5.99
C GLY A 168 -17.44 14.25 5.11
N PRO A 169 -18.19 15.35 5.29
CA PRO A 169 -19.33 15.68 4.45
C PRO A 169 -18.85 15.98 3.00
N PRO A 170 -19.65 15.63 1.98
CA PRO A 170 -19.30 15.93 0.58
C PRO A 170 -19.29 17.44 0.31
N PRO A 171 -18.55 17.90 -0.73
CA PRO A 171 -18.48 19.31 -1.11
C PRO A 171 -19.85 19.95 -1.32
N GLU A 172 -19.94 21.25 -1.03
CA GLU A 172 -21.10 22.03 -1.41
C GLU A 172 -21.25 22.03 -2.94
N ASN A 173 -22.47 21.87 -3.42
CA ASN A 173 -22.82 21.83 -4.85
C ASN A 173 -22.35 20.58 -5.63
N ILE A 174 -22.01 19.48 -4.96
CA ILE A 174 -21.69 18.20 -5.61
C ILE A 174 -22.76 17.71 -6.60
N GLU A 175 -24.03 18.05 -6.35
CA GLU A 175 -25.16 17.70 -7.23
C GLU A 175 -25.17 18.48 -8.56
N ARG A 176 -24.39 19.55 -8.69
CA ARG A 176 -24.27 20.35 -9.92
C ARG A 176 -23.22 19.83 -10.88
N VAL A 177 -22.35 18.95 -10.40
CA VAL A 177 -21.29 18.36 -11.21
C VAL A 177 -21.91 17.43 -12.24
N SER A 178 -21.57 17.64 -13.51
CA SER A 178 -22.19 16.90 -14.60
C SER A 178 -21.27 15.83 -15.18
N ASN A 179 -19.94 15.92 -15.03
CA ASN A 179 -18.98 14.96 -15.61
C ASN A 179 -17.78 14.68 -14.69
N LEU A 180 -17.07 13.58 -14.94
CA LEU A 180 -15.93 13.13 -14.12
C LEU A 180 -14.83 14.19 -13.98
N ARG A 181 -14.54 14.94 -15.05
CA ARG A 181 -13.53 16.00 -15.03
C ARG A 181 -13.91 17.13 -14.08
N GLU A 182 -15.15 17.61 -14.14
CA GLU A 182 -15.68 18.59 -13.17
C GLU A 182 -15.65 18.03 -11.74
N PHE A 183 -15.98 16.75 -11.57
CA PHE A 183 -15.96 16.08 -10.27
C PHE A 183 -14.57 16.06 -9.65
N SER A 184 -13.58 15.60 -10.41
CA SER A 184 -12.19 15.56 -9.95
C SER A 184 -11.64 16.95 -9.63
N SER A 185 -12.00 17.96 -10.44
CA SER A 185 -11.58 19.35 -10.23
C SER A 185 -12.19 19.88 -8.93
N MET A 186 -13.49 19.64 -8.72
CA MET A 186 -14.17 20.01 -7.48
C MET A 186 -13.57 19.32 -6.25
N LEU A 187 -13.25 18.02 -6.32
CA LEU A 187 -12.61 17.31 -5.20
C LEU A 187 -11.22 17.89 -4.88
N ARG A 188 -10.42 18.16 -5.92
CA ARG A 188 -9.10 18.78 -5.78
C ARG A 188 -9.19 20.15 -5.14
N ASP A 189 -10.13 20.98 -5.58
CA ASP A 189 -10.34 22.34 -5.06
C ASP A 189 -10.89 22.33 -3.63
N SER A 190 -11.73 21.35 -3.28
CA SER A 190 -12.41 21.31 -1.97
C SER A 190 -11.54 20.74 -0.86
N TYR A 191 -10.65 19.78 -1.17
CA TYR A 191 -9.93 19.01 -0.16
C TYR A 191 -8.40 19.05 -0.30
N GLU A 192 -7.87 19.73 -1.33
CA GLU A 192 -6.43 19.94 -1.54
C GLU A 192 -5.59 18.65 -1.57
N PHE A 193 -6.15 17.56 -2.12
CA PHE A 193 -5.42 16.33 -2.41
C PHE A 193 -5.37 16.03 -3.91
N PRO A 194 -4.32 15.37 -4.41
CA PRO A 194 -4.20 15.04 -5.82
C PRO A 194 -5.26 14.02 -6.24
N VAL A 195 -5.86 14.27 -7.40
CA VAL A 195 -6.82 13.37 -8.05
C VAL A 195 -6.26 13.03 -9.43
N LYS A 196 -6.10 11.74 -9.74
CA LYS A 196 -5.55 11.22 -11.00
C LYS A 196 -6.59 10.39 -11.75
N PHE A 197 -6.61 10.54 -13.07
CA PHE A 197 -7.35 9.65 -13.98
C PHE A 197 -6.38 8.66 -14.58
N ASP A 198 -6.77 7.39 -14.58
CA ASP A 198 -6.15 6.42 -15.47
C ASP A 198 -6.80 6.56 -16.86
N GLU A 199 -6.34 7.56 -17.63
CA GLU A 199 -6.93 7.84 -18.94
C GLU A 199 -6.80 6.66 -19.91
N LEU A 200 -5.78 5.82 -19.74
CA LEU A 200 -5.56 4.65 -20.59
C LEU A 200 -6.60 3.57 -20.30
N ALA A 201 -6.76 3.19 -19.03
CA ALA A 201 -7.75 2.20 -18.61
C ALA A 201 -9.18 2.70 -18.90
N LEU A 202 -9.48 3.96 -18.58
CA LEU A 202 -10.80 4.53 -18.86
C LEU A 202 -11.10 4.54 -20.37
N ARG A 203 -10.11 4.88 -21.21
CA ARG A 203 -10.28 4.88 -22.66
C ARG A 203 -10.48 3.48 -23.24
N SER A 204 -9.84 2.44 -22.71
CA SER A 204 -10.05 1.06 -23.19
C SER A 204 -11.49 0.59 -22.99
N GLU A 205 -12.12 1.04 -21.90
CA GLU A 205 -13.54 0.80 -21.59
C GLU A 205 -14.50 1.81 -22.25
N GLY A 206 -14.00 2.69 -23.11
CA GLY A 206 -14.81 3.70 -23.78
C GLY A 206 -15.35 4.80 -22.86
N VAL A 207 -14.81 4.93 -21.65
CA VAL A 207 -15.17 5.96 -20.68
C VAL A 207 -14.33 7.21 -20.91
N SER A 208 -14.98 8.32 -21.27
CA SER A 208 -14.35 9.63 -21.31
C SER A 208 -14.42 10.32 -19.95
N PRO A 209 -13.40 11.11 -19.54
CA PRO A 209 -13.53 12.03 -18.40
C PRO A 209 -14.65 13.08 -18.55
N THR A 210 -15.17 13.27 -19.77
CA THR A 210 -16.31 14.15 -20.05
C THR A 210 -17.65 13.43 -20.04
N THR A 211 -17.68 12.11 -19.78
CA THR A 211 -18.94 11.36 -19.72
C THR A 211 -19.79 11.91 -18.58
N GLU A 212 -21.08 12.13 -18.87
CA GLU A 212 -22.00 12.70 -17.89
C GLU A 212 -22.33 11.69 -16.80
N PHE A 213 -22.42 12.14 -15.55
CA PHE A 213 -22.91 11.33 -14.44
C PHE A 213 -23.68 12.13 -13.41
N ARG A 214 -24.47 11.40 -12.62
CA ARG A 214 -25.30 11.98 -11.57
C ARG A 214 -24.87 11.43 -10.22
N VAL A 215 -24.45 12.35 -9.35
CA VAL A 215 -24.13 12.04 -7.97
C VAL A 215 -25.33 12.34 -7.10
N ARG A 216 -25.65 11.41 -6.19
CA ARG A 216 -26.61 11.67 -5.12
C ARG A 216 -25.86 12.13 -3.88
N LYS A 217 -26.24 13.27 -3.30
CA LYS A 217 -25.67 13.71 -2.04
C LYS A 217 -26.01 12.71 -0.91
N LEU A 218 -24.98 12.22 -0.24
CA LEU A 218 -25.07 11.38 0.97
C LEU A 218 -24.39 12.08 2.15
N ASN A 219 -24.42 11.45 3.32
CA ASN A 219 -23.92 12.05 4.57
C ASN A 219 -22.40 12.15 4.62
N SER A 220 -21.68 11.28 3.92
CA SER A 220 -20.22 11.32 3.78
C SER A 220 -19.78 11.16 2.34
N LEU A 221 -18.60 11.69 2.01
CA LEU A 221 -17.97 11.54 0.71
C LEU A 221 -17.71 10.07 0.38
N ARG A 222 -17.27 9.26 1.36
CA ARG A 222 -17.04 7.82 1.24
C ARG A 222 -18.30 7.09 0.79
N ASN A 223 -19.42 7.31 1.49
CA ASN A 223 -20.68 6.66 1.14
C ASN A 223 -21.16 7.09 -0.25
N MET A 224 -20.95 8.35 -0.60
CA MET A 224 -21.28 8.89 -1.92
C MET A 224 -20.44 8.24 -3.02
N LEU A 225 -19.14 8.05 -2.82
CA LEU A 225 -18.26 7.35 -3.74
C LEU A 225 -18.60 5.86 -3.83
N ARG A 226 -18.87 5.18 -2.70
CA ARG A 226 -19.35 3.78 -2.71
C ARG A 226 -20.67 3.64 -3.47
N TYR A 227 -21.59 4.59 -3.30
CA TYR A 227 -22.85 4.63 -4.05
C TYR A 227 -22.61 4.87 -5.54
N ALA A 228 -21.67 5.75 -5.89
CA ALA A 228 -21.25 5.95 -7.27
C ALA A 228 -20.68 4.66 -7.88
N ASN A 229 -19.75 3.99 -7.20
CA ASN A 229 -19.11 2.76 -7.67
C ASN A 229 -20.10 1.58 -7.83
N THR A 230 -21.19 1.54 -7.07
CA THR A 230 -22.16 0.42 -7.09
C THR A 230 -23.37 0.63 -8.00
N ARG A 231 -23.64 1.87 -8.42
CA ARG A 231 -24.94 2.22 -9.02
C ARG A 231 -24.88 3.19 -10.19
N LEU A 232 -23.70 3.69 -10.54
CA LEU A 232 -23.53 4.36 -11.81
C LEU A 232 -23.74 3.35 -12.94
N GLU A 233 -24.26 3.81 -14.07
CA GLU A 233 -24.31 3.05 -15.33
C GLU A 233 -22.90 2.77 -15.89
N TRP A 234 -21.86 3.10 -15.13
CA TRP A 234 -20.47 2.76 -15.37
C TRP A 234 -20.12 1.60 -14.46
N ASP A 235 -20.67 0.44 -14.77
CA ASP A 235 -20.28 -0.79 -14.09
C ASP A 235 -18.75 -0.95 -14.10
N GLU A 236 -18.02 -0.30 -15.00
CA GLU A 236 -16.56 -0.43 -15.07
C GLU A 236 -15.75 0.67 -14.38
N VAL A 237 -16.32 1.76 -13.84
CA VAL A 237 -15.51 2.84 -13.22
C VAL A 237 -15.49 2.74 -11.71
N VAL A 238 -14.30 2.80 -11.11
CA VAL A 238 -14.13 2.84 -9.67
C VAL A 238 -13.21 3.97 -9.24
N ILE A 239 -13.53 4.52 -8.07
CA ILE A 239 -12.74 5.55 -7.40
C ILE A 239 -12.15 4.91 -6.14
N TYR A 240 -10.83 4.96 -6.01
CA TYR A 240 -10.11 4.37 -4.88
C TYR A 240 -8.92 5.24 -4.45
N VAL A 241 -8.44 5.01 -3.22
CA VAL A 241 -7.26 5.70 -2.69
C VAL A 241 -6.04 4.84 -2.94
N ASP A 242 -5.04 5.41 -3.60
CA ASP A 242 -3.72 4.81 -3.74
C ASP A 242 -2.67 5.76 -3.16
N GLU A 243 -1.93 5.27 -2.19
CA GLU A 243 -0.97 6.02 -1.38
C GLU A 243 -1.53 7.37 -0.89
N SER A 244 -1.22 8.46 -1.58
CA SER A 244 -1.65 9.83 -1.25
C SER A 244 -2.43 10.49 -2.37
N THR A 245 -3.01 9.70 -3.28
CA THR A 245 -3.75 10.17 -4.45
C THR A 245 -5.09 9.46 -4.56
N LEU A 246 -6.14 10.22 -4.86
CA LEU A 246 -7.42 9.62 -5.25
C LEU A 246 -7.36 9.26 -6.73
N LYS A 247 -7.39 7.96 -7.06
CA LYS A 247 -7.38 7.46 -8.44
C LYS A 247 -8.81 7.21 -8.92
N ILE A 248 -9.06 7.57 -10.17
CA ILE A 248 -10.29 7.23 -10.92
C ILE A 248 -9.84 6.33 -12.08
N SER A 249 -10.18 5.05 -12.03
CA SER A 249 -9.77 4.05 -13.02
C SER A 249 -10.89 3.07 -13.31
N THR A 250 -10.59 2.00 -14.04
CA THR A 250 -11.53 0.91 -14.28
C THR A 250 -11.53 -0.10 -13.13
N ARG A 251 -12.60 -0.88 -12.98
CA ARG A 251 -12.70 -1.92 -11.95
C ARG A 251 -11.63 -2.98 -12.13
N GLU A 252 -11.43 -3.45 -13.36
CA GLU A 252 -10.37 -4.39 -13.71
C GLU A 252 -9.01 -3.85 -13.24
N ARG A 253 -8.67 -2.62 -13.64
CA ARG A 253 -7.38 -2.02 -13.30
C ARG A 253 -7.20 -1.79 -11.80
N ALA A 254 -8.26 -1.41 -11.10
CA ALA A 254 -8.22 -1.23 -9.64
C ALA A 254 -8.15 -2.55 -8.87
N ASN A 255 -8.67 -3.64 -9.45
CA ASN A 255 -8.55 -4.99 -8.87
C ASN A 255 -7.14 -5.55 -9.05
N ASP A 256 -6.44 -5.14 -10.11
CA ASP A 256 -5.03 -5.45 -10.36
C ASP A 256 -4.07 -4.57 -9.54
N ASP A 257 -4.52 -3.40 -9.06
CA ASP A 257 -3.71 -2.49 -8.25
C ASP A 257 -3.68 -2.98 -6.79
N LEU A 258 -2.78 -3.93 -6.52
CA LEU A 258 -2.58 -4.48 -5.18
C LEU A 258 -1.73 -3.54 -4.35
N SER A 259 -2.26 -3.15 -3.19
CA SER A 259 -1.48 -2.45 -2.19
C SER A 259 -1.21 -3.37 -1.02
N THR A 260 -0.06 -3.23 -0.36
CA THR A 260 0.20 -3.93 0.90
C THR A 260 0.01 -2.98 2.09
N LYS A 261 -0.94 -3.33 2.97
CA LYS A 261 -1.23 -2.58 4.20
C LYS A 261 -0.96 -3.42 5.45
N PHE A 262 -0.60 -2.71 6.51
CA PHE A 262 -0.28 -3.24 7.82
C PHE A 262 -1.39 -2.85 8.79
N TYR A 263 -2.12 -3.84 9.27
CA TYR A 263 -3.20 -3.66 10.23
C TYR A 263 -2.73 -4.03 11.62
N ASP A 264 -2.73 -3.05 12.52
CA ASP A 264 -2.41 -3.26 13.93
C ASP A 264 -3.46 -4.17 14.58
N MET A 265 -2.97 -5.27 15.16
CA MET A 265 -3.78 -6.25 15.87
C MET A 265 -3.88 -5.96 17.37
N ASP A 266 -3.09 -4.99 17.88
CA ASP A 266 -3.12 -4.60 19.27
C ASP A 266 -4.52 -4.04 19.63
N GLY A 267 -5.07 -4.51 20.75
CA GLY A 267 -6.41 -4.12 21.22
C GLY A 267 -7.58 -4.90 20.59
N LEU A 268 -7.37 -5.66 19.52
CA LEU A 268 -8.35 -6.64 19.02
C LEU A 268 -8.36 -7.92 19.86
N ALA A 269 -7.20 -8.27 20.43
CA ALA A 269 -6.91 -9.59 21.01
C ALA A 269 -7.22 -9.77 22.52
N ALA A 270 -7.81 -8.79 23.21
CA ALA A 270 -8.07 -8.95 24.66
C ALA A 270 -9.07 -10.08 25.00
N GLY A 271 -9.86 -10.54 24.02
CA GLY A 271 -10.79 -11.68 24.17
C GLY A 271 -10.78 -12.69 23.04
N ILE A 272 -10.29 -12.33 21.85
CA ILE A 272 -10.05 -13.26 20.75
C ILE A 272 -8.68 -13.84 21.04
N ARG A 273 -8.61 -15.08 21.53
CA ARG A 273 -7.32 -15.80 21.65
C ARG A 273 -6.61 -15.65 20.31
N SER A 274 -5.32 -15.34 20.36
CA SER A 274 -4.39 -15.25 19.20
C SER A 274 -4.24 -16.59 18.49
N ASP A 275 -5.33 -17.30 18.27
CA ASP A 275 -5.41 -18.40 17.33
C ASP A 275 -5.44 -17.69 15.98
N ASP A 276 -4.23 -17.42 15.47
CA ASP A 276 -3.92 -16.70 14.21
C ASP A 276 -4.86 -17.13 13.05
N ILE A 277 -5.32 -18.37 13.10
CA ILE A 277 -6.29 -18.98 12.19
C ILE A 277 -7.63 -18.22 12.15
N PHE A 278 -8.20 -17.78 13.28
CA PHE A 278 -9.56 -17.19 13.29
C PHE A 278 -9.61 -15.83 12.59
N ILE A 279 -8.59 -15.01 12.78
CA ILE A 279 -8.54 -13.65 12.21
C ILE A 279 -8.23 -13.75 10.72
N SER A 280 -7.30 -14.63 10.34
CA SER A 280 -7.07 -14.95 8.93
C SER A 280 -8.35 -15.45 8.27
N ASP A 281 -9.02 -16.46 8.84
CA ASP A 281 -10.27 -17.01 8.30
C ASP A 281 -11.35 -15.94 8.19
N MET A 282 -11.50 -15.09 9.19
CA MET A 282 -12.48 -14.01 9.16
C MET A 282 -12.18 -13.04 8.03
N VAL A 283 -10.92 -12.64 7.83
CA VAL A 283 -10.52 -11.75 6.72
C VAL A 283 -10.71 -12.39 5.36
N LEU A 284 -10.38 -13.68 5.23
CA LEU A 284 -10.61 -14.45 4.01
C LEU A 284 -12.11 -14.56 3.67
N ASN A 285 -13.01 -14.47 4.65
CA ASN A 285 -14.46 -14.48 4.45
C ASN A 285 -15.08 -13.09 4.13
N ILE A 286 -14.31 -12.00 4.17
CA ILE A 286 -14.83 -10.64 3.90
C ILE A 286 -15.07 -10.39 2.40
N SER A 287 -14.41 -11.13 1.52
CA SER A 287 -14.52 -10.93 0.07
C SER A 287 -14.82 -12.25 -0.62
N ASP A 288 -16.07 -12.39 -1.07
CA ASP A 288 -16.61 -13.62 -1.68
C ASP A 288 -15.87 -14.08 -2.96
N GLU A 289 -15.02 -13.24 -3.57
CA GLU A 289 -14.40 -13.53 -4.88
C GLU A 289 -12.88 -13.25 -4.98
N SER A 290 -12.23 -12.61 -3.99
CA SER A 290 -10.83 -12.13 -4.17
C SER A 290 -9.72 -12.96 -3.51
N TRP A 291 -10.07 -13.96 -2.69
CA TRP A 291 -9.11 -14.80 -1.95
C TRP A 291 -9.15 -16.26 -2.43
N LEU A 292 -9.11 -16.51 -3.74
CA LEU A 292 -9.14 -17.89 -4.23
C LEU A 292 -7.77 -18.57 -4.09
N ASP A 293 -7.80 -19.73 -3.42
CA ASP A 293 -6.75 -20.72 -3.09
C ASP A 293 -5.93 -21.28 -4.29
N ASN A 294 -6.07 -20.68 -5.48
CA ASN A 294 -5.51 -21.18 -6.75
C ASN A 294 -4.81 -20.11 -7.61
N GLY A 295 -4.35 -18.99 -7.02
CA GLY A 295 -3.49 -18.02 -7.72
C GLY A 295 -4.18 -17.07 -8.70
N THR A 296 -5.53 -17.04 -8.73
CA THR A 296 -6.28 -16.03 -9.51
C THR A 296 -7.03 -15.01 -8.64
N GLY A 297 -7.08 -15.22 -7.32
CA GLY A 297 -7.46 -14.18 -6.37
C GLY A 297 -6.22 -13.38 -5.99
N SER A 298 -6.25 -12.06 -6.16
CA SER A 298 -5.07 -11.20 -6.04
C SER A 298 -4.68 -10.84 -4.59
N GLY A 299 -5.37 -11.41 -3.60
CA GLY A 299 -5.14 -11.11 -2.20
C GLY A 299 -4.20 -12.10 -1.49
N VAL A 300 -3.16 -11.61 -0.80
CA VAL A 300 -2.36 -12.40 0.16
C VAL A 300 -2.51 -11.82 1.57
N VAL A 301 -2.78 -12.70 2.53
CA VAL A 301 -2.84 -12.38 3.96
C VAL A 301 -1.68 -13.08 4.65
N THR A 302 -0.95 -12.34 5.48
CA THR A 302 0.15 -12.89 6.27
C THR A 302 0.11 -12.30 7.68
N ILE A 303 0.21 -13.16 8.69
CA ILE A 303 0.23 -12.75 10.08
C ILE A 303 1.67 -12.50 10.50
N PHE A 304 1.91 -11.35 11.11
CA PHE A 304 3.15 -10.99 11.79
C PHE A 304 2.84 -10.74 13.27
N PRO A 305 3.80 -10.93 14.19
CA PRO A 305 3.56 -10.65 15.61
C PRO A 305 3.02 -9.23 15.84
N GLY A 306 1.76 -9.13 16.29
CA GLY A 306 1.07 -7.84 16.53
C GLY A 306 0.50 -7.16 15.28
N CYS A 307 0.61 -7.74 14.08
CA CYS A 307 0.15 -7.13 12.84
C CYS A 307 -0.43 -8.15 11.86
N LEU A 308 -1.49 -7.77 11.17
CA LEU A 308 -1.93 -8.47 9.97
C LEU A 308 -1.42 -7.70 8.75
N VAL A 309 -0.62 -8.36 7.91
CA VAL A 309 -0.12 -7.80 6.65
C VAL A 309 -0.99 -8.35 5.54
N ILE A 310 -1.60 -7.46 4.78
CA ILE A 310 -2.51 -7.83 3.69
C ILE A 310 -2.04 -7.14 2.43
N SER A 311 -1.82 -7.91 1.37
CA SER A 311 -1.71 -7.40 0.00
C SER A 311 -3.02 -7.67 -0.71
N CYS A 312 -3.81 -6.65 -1.05
CA CYS A 312 -5.03 -6.83 -1.84
C CYS A 312 -5.46 -5.54 -2.54
N ASN A 313 -6.54 -5.60 -3.33
CA ASN A 313 -7.09 -4.41 -3.97
C ASN A 313 -7.70 -3.43 -2.94
N ALA A 314 -7.87 -2.19 -3.36
CA ALA A 314 -8.34 -1.11 -2.49
C ALA A 314 -9.73 -1.38 -1.88
N THR A 315 -10.65 -2.02 -2.62
CA THR A 315 -11.99 -2.34 -2.12
C THR A 315 -11.93 -3.35 -0.97
N SER A 316 -11.11 -4.39 -1.12
CA SER A 316 -10.87 -5.38 -0.07
C SER A 316 -10.23 -4.73 1.16
N HIS A 317 -9.29 -3.80 0.97
CA HIS A 317 -8.70 -3.05 2.09
C HIS A 317 -9.72 -2.21 2.86
N GLU A 318 -10.67 -1.55 2.17
CA GLU A 318 -11.75 -0.81 2.83
C GLU A 318 -12.63 -1.74 3.66
N ASN A 319 -13.00 -2.91 3.14
CA ASN A 319 -13.82 -3.87 3.88
C ASN A 319 -13.08 -4.43 5.11
N VAL A 320 -11.78 -4.71 4.99
CA VAL A 320 -10.96 -5.13 6.13
C VAL A 320 -10.89 -4.01 7.18
N HIS A 321 -10.63 -2.78 6.76
CA HIS A 321 -10.58 -1.63 7.67
C HIS A 321 -11.91 -1.42 8.41
N ASP A 322 -13.04 -1.44 7.67
CA ASP A 322 -14.38 -1.33 8.25
C ASP A 322 -14.65 -2.44 9.29
N LEU A 323 -14.17 -3.67 9.04
CA LEU A 323 -14.30 -4.77 10.01
C LEU A 323 -13.42 -4.56 11.25
N PHE A 324 -12.18 -4.11 11.05
CA PHE A 324 -11.25 -3.87 12.16
C PHE A 324 -11.76 -2.76 13.09
N GLU A 325 -12.33 -1.69 12.53
CA GLU A 325 -13.00 -0.66 13.31
C GLU A 325 -14.20 -1.22 14.09
N GLN A 326 -15.06 -2.03 13.47
CA GLN A 326 -16.19 -2.68 14.16
C GLN A 326 -15.72 -3.58 15.30
N LEU A 327 -14.64 -4.33 15.11
CA LEU A 327 -14.07 -5.17 16.17
C LEU A 327 -13.46 -4.34 17.30
N ARG A 328 -12.79 -3.22 16.98
CA ARG A 328 -12.26 -2.27 17.98
C ARG A 328 -13.39 -1.66 18.79
N GLU A 329 -14.47 -1.21 18.15
CA GLU A 329 -15.67 -0.69 18.82
C GLU A 329 -16.33 -1.75 19.72
N PHE A 330 -16.48 -2.97 19.22
CA PHE A 330 -17.05 -4.08 19.99
C PHE A 330 -16.19 -4.43 21.21
N SER A 331 -14.88 -4.51 21.04
CA SER A 331 -13.91 -4.74 22.13
C SER A 331 -14.02 -3.67 23.22
N ALA A 332 -14.12 -2.39 22.81
CA ALA A 332 -14.29 -1.26 23.73
C ALA A 332 -15.60 -1.33 24.53
N GLN A 333 -16.70 -1.77 23.90
CA GLN A 333 -18.01 -1.89 24.58
C GLN A 333 -18.06 -3.04 25.59
N GLN A 334 -17.36 -4.13 25.35
CA GLN A 334 -17.33 -5.29 26.25
C GLN A 334 -16.53 -5.04 27.54
N GLY A 335 -15.88 -3.86 27.65
CA GLY A 335 -15.15 -3.49 28.86
C GLY A 335 -13.99 -4.43 29.17
N TYR A 336 -13.46 -5.13 28.14
CA TYR A 336 -12.19 -5.81 28.30
C TYR A 336 -11.17 -4.74 28.66
N PRO A 337 -10.60 -4.76 29.88
CA PRO A 337 -9.54 -3.83 30.21
C PRO A 337 -8.45 -4.04 29.17
N GLU A 338 -7.97 -2.93 28.60
CA GLU A 338 -6.75 -2.90 27.80
C GLU A 338 -5.74 -3.84 28.48
N PRO A 339 -5.19 -4.83 27.76
CA PRO A 339 -4.43 -5.90 28.40
C PRO A 339 -3.33 -5.24 29.23
N ALA A 340 -3.53 -5.26 30.55
CA ALA A 340 -2.50 -4.88 31.49
C ALA A 340 -1.44 -5.96 31.33
N PHE A 341 -0.43 -5.69 30.49
CA PHE A 341 0.75 -6.54 30.43
C PHE A 341 1.18 -6.74 31.89
N PRO A 342 1.17 -7.99 32.40
CA PRO A 342 1.66 -8.22 33.75
C PRO A 342 3.08 -7.65 33.73
N ALA A 343 3.35 -6.67 34.60
CA ALA A 343 4.67 -6.10 34.74
C ALA A 343 5.64 -7.27 34.78
N LEU A 344 6.56 -7.32 33.80
CA LEU A 344 7.53 -8.39 33.73
C LEU A 344 8.13 -8.51 35.13
N PRO A 345 8.17 -9.71 35.73
CA PRO A 345 8.76 -9.87 37.06
C PRO A 345 10.13 -9.22 37.01
N GLU A 346 10.40 -8.29 37.92
CA GLU A 346 11.72 -7.67 38.02
C GLU A 346 12.74 -8.81 38.15
N PHE A 347 13.46 -9.08 37.06
CA PHE A 347 14.56 -10.01 37.08
C PHE A 347 15.66 -9.35 37.89
N ASP A 348 15.76 -9.71 39.17
CA ASP A 348 16.98 -9.46 39.92
C ASP A 348 18.12 -10.18 39.19
N TYR A 349 19.05 -9.40 38.62
CA TYR A 349 20.26 -9.85 37.95
C TYR A 349 21.26 -10.50 38.94
N SER A 350 20.80 -11.12 40.02
CA SER A 350 21.64 -11.77 41.03
C SER A 350 22.01 -13.22 40.71
N GLY A 351 21.48 -13.82 39.63
CA GLY A 351 21.97 -15.10 39.11
C GLY A 351 21.86 -16.29 40.09
N GLN A 352 20.95 -16.23 41.06
CA GLN A 352 20.72 -17.33 42.01
C GLN A 352 19.44 -18.11 41.68
N PRO A 353 19.48 -19.45 41.65
CA PRO A 353 18.28 -20.26 41.49
C PRO A 353 17.41 -20.15 42.75
N MET A 354 16.17 -19.69 42.59
CA MET A 354 15.14 -19.85 43.62
C MET A 354 14.76 -21.33 43.72
N ASN A 355 15.15 -21.95 44.83
CA ASN A 355 14.58 -23.23 45.25
C ASN A 355 13.15 -23.00 45.72
N CYS A 356 12.18 -23.53 44.98
CA CYS A 356 10.81 -23.65 45.47
C CYS A 356 10.61 -25.04 46.09
N PHE A 357 10.20 -25.02 47.36
CA PHE A 357 9.59 -26.14 48.08
C PHE A 357 8.10 -26.22 47.77
#